data_AF-A0A429CQM2-F1
#
_entry.id   AF-A0A429CQM2-F1
#
_cell.length_a   1.000
_cell.length_b   1.000
_cell.length_c   1.000
_cell.angle_alpha   90.00
_cell.angle_beta   90.00
_cell.angle_gamma   90.00
#
_symmetry.space_group_name_H-M   'P 1'
#
loop_
_entity.id
_entity.type
_entity.pdbx_description
1 polymer ?
#
loop_
_entity_poly.entity_id
_entity_poly.type
_entity_poly.pdbx_seq_one_letter_code
_entity_poly.pdbx_strand_id
1 'polypeptide(L)'
;MTGPGGRIDEPRQWFVDPLTGQPLETEAEQTLPLPVVRDTVPPRRRLRLRPTLGILGLVLVLAVGTIATYQAKTAPPPPSAHDLVLPDPVPATRIKPVIAGWQPVLSDDHPLVYDVPPDWKLEEPDVAIGYETPSGDLLTLQGVARYRHAFCPGSDLSARAMAGFTTIDEGEVGGLAQAAEETTIRWAEAAYGHGPKTEIGKAGPVPVLDGGTTATAVTTTVVPAPDGPCPAPSVAITAIALPLRALPGSGRYHVLLVLADQGIPGAIASGVVLKMGESIRRE
;
A
#
# COMPACT_ATOMS: atom_id res chain seq x y z
N MET A 1 -7.72 -25.95 -63.49
CA MET A 1 -7.31 -27.12 -62.68
C MET A 1 -7.55 -26.76 -61.22
N THR A 2 -8.31 -27.62 -60.55
CA THR A 2 -8.94 -27.59 -59.21
C THR A 2 -8.25 -26.80 -58.08
N GLY A 3 -8.99 -25.89 -57.43
CA GLY A 3 -8.70 -25.37 -56.09
C GLY A 3 -9.23 -26.31 -54.99
N PRO A 4 -8.64 -26.31 -53.77
CA PRO A 4 -9.07 -27.18 -52.69
C PRO A 4 -10.25 -26.55 -51.94
N GLY A 5 -11.28 -27.37 -51.73
CA GLY A 5 -12.58 -26.98 -51.19
C GLY A 5 -12.56 -26.57 -49.73
N GLY A 6 -13.25 -25.47 -49.45
CA GLY A 6 -13.81 -25.17 -48.13
C GLY A 6 -15.24 -25.70 -48.06
N ARG A 7 -15.53 -26.49 -47.03
CA ARG A 7 -16.88 -26.97 -46.66
C ARG A 7 -17.86 -25.79 -46.60
N ILE A 8 -18.96 -25.94 -47.33
CA ILE A 8 -20.19 -25.16 -47.18
C ILE A 8 -21.02 -25.88 -46.10
N ASP A 9 -21.71 -25.12 -45.26
CA ASP A 9 -22.63 -25.52 -44.17
C ASP A 9 -22.08 -25.56 -42.73
N GLU A 10 -21.74 -24.38 -42.22
CA GLU A 10 -21.92 -24.08 -40.78
C GLU A 10 -22.64 -22.72 -40.66
N PRO A 11 -23.79 -22.61 -39.96
CA PRO A 11 -24.48 -21.34 -39.80
C PRO A 11 -23.64 -20.42 -38.89
N ARG A 12 -22.98 -19.42 -39.47
CA ARG A 12 -22.30 -18.36 -38.70
C ARG A 12 -23.35 -17.57 -37.91
N GLN A 13 -23.29 -17.64 -36.59
CA GLN A 13 -24.04 -16.75 -35.71
C GLN A 13 -23.42 -15.35 -35.80
N TRP A 14 -24.15 -14.41 -36.38
CA TRP A 14 -23.75 -13.00 -36.40
C TRP A 14 -24.28 -12.32 -35.14
N PHE A 15 -23.39 -11.73 -34.36
CA PHE A 15 -23.77 -10.81 -33.29
C PHE A 15 -24.06 -9.45 -33.91
N VAL A 16 -25.30 -8.98 -33.76
CA VAL A 16 -25.77 -7.67 -34.19
C VAL A 16 -25.99 -6.81 -32.96
N ASP A 17 -25.64 -5.54 -33.05
CA ASP A 17 -25.94 -4.56 -32.01
C ASP A 17 -27.47 -4.38 -31.87
N PRO A 18 -28.06 -4.61 -30.67
CA PRO A 18 -29.50 -4.53 -30.48
C PRO A 18 -30.10 -3.11 -30.60
N LEU A 19 -29.28 -2.06 -30.60
CA LEU A 19 -29.75 -0.67 -30.74
C LEU A 19 -29.71 -0.17 -32.18
N THR A 20 -28.80 -0.69 -33.02
CA THR A 20 -28.56 -0.17 -34.37
C THR A 20 -28.85 -1.18 -35.48
N GLY A 21 -28.93 -2.47 -35.17
CA GLY A 21 -29.19 -3.54 -36.13
C GLY A 21 -28.04 -3.79 -37.11
N GLN A 22 -26.86 -3.20 -36.87
CA GLN A 22 -25.68 -3.42 -37.70
C GLN A 22 -24.85 -4.61 -37.18
N PRO A 23 -24.21 -5.37 -38.09
CA PRO A 23 -23.32 -6.46 -37.70
C PRO A 23 -22.10 -5.88 -36.98
N LEU A 24 -21.73 -6.46 -35.84
CA LEU A 24 -20.45 -6.17 -35.20
C LEU A 24 -19.37 -6.77 -36.11
N GLU A 25 -18.56 -5.93 -36.76
CA GLU A 25 -17.40 -6.40 -37.52
C GLU A 25 -16.49 -7.16 -36.56
N THR A 26 -16.22 -8.43 -36.87
CA THR A 26 -15.24 -9.24 -36.16
C THR A 26 -13.90 -8.53 -36.23
N GLU A 27 -13.43 -8.08 -35.06
CA GLU A 27 -12.10 -7.52 -34.80
C GLU A 27 -11.04 -8.61 -34.96
N ALA A 28 -10.88 -9.07 -36.19
CA ALA A 28 -9.76 -9.85 -36.65
C ALA A 28 -9.11 -9.02 -37.76
N GLU A 29 -7.86 -8.65 -37.52
CA GLU A 29 -6.92 -8.11 -38.50
C GLU A 29 -6.81 -6.58 -38.60
N GLN A 30 -6.34 -5.96 -37.51
CA GLN A 30 -5.42 -4.83 -37.62
C GLN A 30 -4.37 -4.81 -36.50
N THR A 31 -3.76 -5.97 -36.23
CA THR A 31 -2.51 -6.04 -35.47
C THR A 31 -1.37 -5.60 -36.38
N LEU A 32 -1.07 -4.29 -36.40
CA LEU A 32 0.23 -3.81 -36.86
C LEU A 32 1.31 -4.52 -36.01
N PRO A 33 2.34 -5.15 -36.60
CA PRO A 33 3.39 -5.77 -35.81
C PRO A 33 4.12 -4.69 -35.01
N LEU A 34 4.15 -4.85 -33.69
CA LEU A 34 4.98 -4.04 -32.80
C LEU A 34 6.43 -4.07 -33.31
N PRO A 35 7.14 -2.93 -33.36
CA PRO A 35 8.56 -2.94 -33.69
C PRO A 35 9.32 -3.74 -32.63
N VAL A 36 10.09 -4.73 -33.08
CA VAL A 36 10.99 -5.51 -32.22
C VAL A 36 12.05 -4.57 -31.64
N VAL A 37 11.91 -4.21 -30.37
CA VAL A 37 12.99 -3.59 -29.60
C VAL A 37 14.06 -4.66 -29.40
N ARG A 38 15.16 -4.54 -30.13
CA ARG A 38 16.36 -5.34 -29.88
C ARG A 38 17.11 -4.72 -28.71
N ASP A 39 16.92 -5.30 -27.52
CA ASP A 39 17.83 -5.05 -26.41
C ASP A 39 19.24 -5.54 -26.79
N THR A 40 20.12 -4.59 -27.10
CA THR A 40 21.55 -4.86 -27.20
C THR A 40 22.11 -5.04 -25.80
N VAL A 41 22.01 -6.27 -25.28
CA VAL A 41 22.75 -6.69 -24.09
C VAL A 41 24.25 -6.46 -24.33
N PRO A 42 24.95 -5.64 -23.52
CA PRO A 42 26.38 -5.45 -23.68
C PRO A 42 27.10 -6.78 -23.39
N PRO A 43 28.10 -7.18 -24.21
CA PRO A 43 28.74 -8.48 -24.06
C PRO A 43 29.50 -8.56 -22.73
N ARG A 44 29.10 -9.51 -21.86
CA ARG A 44 29.87 -9.91 -20.68
C ARG A 44 31.28 -10.33 -21.11
N ARG A 45 32.29 -9.53 -20.79
CA ARG A 45 33.71 -9.89 -20.92
C ARG A 45 34.00 -11.11 -20.04
N ARG A 46 34.06 -12.30 -20.65
CA ARG A 46 34.63 -13.48 -20.01
C ARG A 46 36.14 -13.28 -19.90
N LEU A 47 36.62 -13.00 -18.68
CA LEU A 47 38.04 -12.98 -18.38
C LEU A 47 38.58 -14.40 -18.54
N ARG A 48 39.29 -14.66 -19.64
CA ARG A 48 40.01 -15.92 -19.86
C ARG A 48 41.26 -15.92 -18.99
N LEU A 49 41.23 -16.54 -17.81
CA LEU A 49 42.46 -16.91 -17.11
C LEU A 49 43.12 -18.07 -17.87
N ARG A 50 44.34 -17.83 -18.37
CA ARG A 50 45.23 -18.87 -18.88
C ARG A 50 45.91 -19.59 -17.70
N PRO A 51 46.07 -20.92 -17.74
CA PRO A 51 46.74 -21.66 -16.68
C PRO A 51 48.24 -21.63 -16.91
N THR A 52 48.99 -21.03 -15.99
CA THR A 52 50.44 -21.22 -15.91
C THR A 52 50.87 -21.46 -14.47
N LEU A 53 51.34 -22.69 -14.25
CA LEU A 53 52.20 -23.19 -13.19
C LEU A 53 51.79 -22.93 -11.73
N GLY A 54 51.23 -23.99 -11.14
CA GLY A 54 51.36 -24.27 -9.72
C GLY A 54 52.78 -24.72 -9.34
N ILE A 55 52.92 -24.99 -8.04
CA ILE A 55 54.13 -25.47 -7.33
C ILE A 55 55.06 -24.33 -6.83
N LEU A 56 54.54 -23.45 -5.96
CA LEU A 56 55.35 -22.86 -4.86
C LEU A 56 54.54 -22.21 -3.71
N GLY A 57 53.20 -22.30 -3.70
CA GLY A 57 52.37 -21.70 -2.64
C GLY A 57 51.89 -22.67 -1.54
N LEU A 58 52.05 -23.98 -1.73
CA LEU A 58 51.49 -25.01 -0.84
C LEU A 58 52.37 -25.33 0.38
N VAL A 59 53.60 -24.82 0.44
CA VAL A 59 54.54 -25.13 1.55
C VAL A 59 54.44 -24.11 2.70
N LEU A 60 53.80 -22.95 2.50
CA LEU A 60 53.70 -21.89 3.53
C LEU A 60 52.42 -21.93 4.37
N VAL A 61 51.44 -22.78 4.04
CA VAL A 61 50.18 -22.95 4.80
C VAL A 61 50.26 -24.10 5.82
N LEU A 62 51.30 -24.95 5.75
CA LEU A 62 51.47 -26.11 6.66
C LEU A 62 52.34 -25.84 7.90
N ALA A 63 52.91 -24.65 8.07
CA ALA A 63 53.74 -24.31 9.23
C ALA A 63 53.05 -23.48 10.33
N VAL A 64 51.79 -23.05 10.13
CA VAL A 64 51.01 -22.29 11.14
C VAL A 64 49.83 -23.10 11.71
N GLY A 65 49.60 -24.32 11.21
CA GLY A 65 48.45 -25.18 11.56
C GLY A 65 48.66 -26.17 12.71
N THR A 66 49.75 -26.11 13.47
CA THR A 66 50.11 -27.17 14.45
C THR A 66 50.21 -26.73 15.91
N ILE A 67 49.75 -25.52 16.27
CA ILE A 67 49.78 -25.06 17.69
C ILE A 67 48.37 -24.88 18.30
N ALA A 68 47.29 -24.89 17.52
CA ALA A 68 45.95 -24.51 18.02
C ALA A 68 44.95 -25.67 18.24
N THR A 69 45.39 -26.93 18.31
CA THR A 69 44.47 -28.09 18.49
C THR A 69 44.56 -28.79 19.85
N TYR A 70 45.32 -28.25 20.81
CA TYR A 70 45.51 -28.89 22.12
C TYR A 70 44.66 -28.35 23.28
N GLN A 71 43.76 -27.39 23.06
CA GLN A 71 42.89 -26.84 24.14
C GLN A 71 41.39 -27.08 23.95
N ALA A 72 40.99 -28.11 23.21
CA ALA A 72 39.58 -28.46 23.01
C ALA A 72 39.09 -29.60 23.93
N LYS A 73 39.43 -29.61 25.23
CA LYS A 73 39.02 -30.73 26.12
C LYS A 73 38.39 -30.42 27.48
N THR A 74 38.04 -29.18 27.82
CA THR A 74 37.34 -28.89 29.10
C THR A 74 36.43 -27.64 29.05
N ALA A 75 35.49 -27.56 28.10
CA ALA A 75 34.40 -26.59 28.15
C ALA A 75 33.06 -27.31 28.41
N PRO A 76 32.20 -26.82 29.33
CA PRO A 76 30.85 -27.37 29.51
C PRO A 76 30.00 -27.16 28.25
N PRO A 77 29.00 -28.03 27.98
CA PRO A 77 28.22 -27.94 26.75
C PRO A 77 27.43 -26.61 26.70
N PRO A 78 27.33 -25.98 25.52
CA PRO A 78 26.53 -24.77 25.36
C PRO A 78 25.05 -25.07 25.66
N PRO A 79 24.31 -24.14 26.28
CA PRO A 79 22.88 -24.33 26.51
C PRO A 79 22.16 -24.50 25.16
N SER A 80 21.26 -25.48 25.10
CA SER A 80 20.46 -25.79 23.92
C SER A 80 19.64 -24.57 23.47
N ALA A 81 19.58 -24.35 22.16
CA ALA A 81 18.94 -23.20 21.50
C ALA A 81 17.41 -23.10 21.65
N HIS A 82 16.82 -23.75 22.65
CA HIS A 82 15.38 -23.77 22.92
C HIS A 82 14.93 -22.78 24.01
N ASP A 83 15.86 -22.09 24.68
CA ASP A 83 15.54 -21.14 25.77
C ASP A 83 15.76 -19.65 25.43
N LEU A 84 15.97 -19.31 24.16
CA LEU A 84 16.03 -17.92 23.71
C LEU A 84 14.77 -17.58 22.91
N VAL A 85 13.70 -17.23 23.63
CA VAL A 85 12.65 -16.39 23.05
C VAL A 85 13.26 -14.99 22.89
N LEU A 86 13.85 -14.73 21.73
CA LEU A 86 14.14 -13.36 21.32
C LEU A 86 12.79 -12.68 21.08
N PRO A 87 12.50 -11.51 21.69
CA PRO A 87 11.35 -10.72 21.26
C PRO A 87 11.51 -10.42 19.76
N ASP A 88 10.40 -10.45 19.02
CA ASP A 88 10.40 -10.09 17.60
C ASP A 88 11.11 -8.74 17.44
N PRO A 89 12.06 -8.61 16.49
CA PRO A 89 12.74 -7.36 16.26
C PRO A 89 11.73 -6.35 15.73
N VAL A 90 11.22 -5.48 16.60
CA VAL A 90 10.54 -4.25 16.18
C VAL A 90 11.57 -3.45 15.37
N PRO A 91 11.34 -3.19 14.07
CA PRO A 91 12.23 -2.32 13.32
C PRO A 91 12.29 -0.98 14.05
N ALA A 92 13.46 -0.62 14.57
CA ALA A 92 13.67 0.70 15.14
C ALA A 92 13.58 1.70 13.99
N THR A 93 12.39 2.25 13.77
CA THR A 93 12.18 3.34 12.83
C THR A 93 13.11 4.48 13.26
N ARG A 94 13.98 4.94 12.35
CA ARG A 94 14.94 6.04 12.64
C ARG A 94 14.21 7.33 13.01
N ILE A 95 12.94 7.43 12.61
CA ILE A 95 12.06 8.55 12.87
C ILE A 95 11.46 8.42 14.25
N LYS A 96 11.60 9.47 15.05
CA LYS A 96 10.94 9.56 16.36
C LYS A 96 9.52 10.12 16.19
N PRO A 97 8.56 9.69 17.03
CA PRO A 97 7.26 10.35 17.10
C PRO A 97 7.44 11.79 17.59
N VAL A 98 6.65 12.70 17.04
CA VAL A 98 6.54 14.09 17.47
C VAL A 98 5.50 14.26 18.57
N ILE A 99 4.54 13.33 18.66
CA ILE A 99 3.62 13.25 19.79
C ILE A 99 4.17 12.27 20.82
N ALA A 100 4.39 12.74 22.05
CA ALA A 100 4.92 11.90 23.12
C ALA A 100 4.02 10.67 23.38
N GLY A 101 4.64 9.48 23.37
CA GLY A 101 3.97 8.19 23.58
C GLY A 101 3.23 7.63 22.37
N TRP A 102 3.28 8.31 21.21
CA TRP A 102 2.71 7.82 19.95
C TRP A 102 3.78 7.08 19.14
N GLN A 103 3.35 6.41 18.07
CA GLN A 103 4.20 5.64 17.18
C GLN A 103 4.19 6.26 15.79
N PRO A 104 5.35 6.49 15.15
CA PRO A 104 5.42 6.99 13.79
C PRO A 104 5.10 5.87 12.79
N VAL A 105 4.27 6.17 11.80
CA VAL A 105 3.89 5.28 10.71
C VAL A 105 4.61 5.69 9.44
N LEU A 106 5.30 4.74 8.82
CA LEU A 106 6.13 4.93 7.64
C LEU A 106 5.59 4.13 6.46
N SER A 107 6.01 4.52 5.27
CA SER A 107 5.75 3.81 4.04
C SER A 107 6.99 3.88 3.17
N ASP A 108 7.37 2.78 2.52
CA ASP A 108 8.46 2.79 1.55
C ASP A 108 8.06 3.56 0.28
N ASP A 109 6.78 3.54 -0.07
CA ASP A 109 6.24 4.17 -1.27
C ASP A 109 5.62 5.57 -1.06
N HIS A 110 5.69 6.14 0.15
CA HIS A 110 5.10 7.45 0.44
C HIS A 110 6.04 8.32 1.30
N PRO A 111 6.37 9.55 0.87
CA PRO A 111 7.44 10.36 1.49
C PRO A 111 7.02 11.09 2.78
N LEU A 112 5.81 10.83 3.29
CA LEU A 112 5.27 11.47 4.47
C LEU A 112 5.06 10.46 5.59
N VAL A 113 5.13 10.99 6.80
CA VAL A 113 5.03 10.27 8.06
C VAL A 113 3.93 10.91 8.88
N TYR A 114 3.16 10.11 9.60
CA TYR A 114 2.22 10.56 10.63
C TYR A 114 2.39 9.68 11.87
N ASP A 115 1.93 10.16 13.01
CA ASP A 115 1.97 9.42 14.25
C ASP A 115 0.58 8.87 14.59
N VAL A 116 0.53 7.71 15.24
CA VAL A 116 -0.68 7.09 15.78
C VAL A 116 -0.54 6.75 17.27
N PRO A 117 -1.65 6.66 18.03
CA PRO A 117 -1.61 6.20 19.40
C PRO A 117 -0.94 4.81 19.57
N PRO A 118 -0.43 4.48 20.78
CA PRO A 118 0.34 3.26 21.02
C PRO A 118 -0.48 1.95 20.94
N ASP A 119 -1.81 2.04 20.96
CA ASP A 119 -2.72 0.90 20.84
C ASP A 119 -3.10 0.56 19.38
N TRP A 120 -2.50 1.25 18.42
CA TRP A 120 -2.60 0.92 17.00
C TRP A 120 -1.50 -0.07 16.61
N LYS A 121 -1.86 -1.07 15.82
CA LYS A 121 -0.92 -1.98 15.17
C LYS A 121 -0.39 -1.31 13.91
N LEU A 122 0.92 -1.24 13.76
CA LEU A 122 1.57 -0.80 12.53
C LEU A 122 1.72 -1.99 11.58
N GLU A 123 1.45 -1.78 10.30
CA GLU A 123 1.86 -2.73 9.27
C GLU A 123 3.32 -2.45 8.86
N GLU A 124 3.94 -3.41 8.17
CA GLU A 124 5.27 -3.23 7.59
C GLU A 124 5.26 -2.07 6.56
N PRO A 125 6.36 -1.31 6.38
CA PRO A 125 6.39 -0.14 5.50
C PRO A 125 6.08 -0.40 4.02
N ASP A 126 6.25 -1.64 3.54
CA ASP A 126 5.97 -2.06 2.16
C ASP A 126 4.52 -2.57 1.97
N VAL A 127 3.72 -2.60 3.03
CA VAL A 127 2.32 -3.03 2.97
C VAL A 127 1.44 -1.88 2.49
N ALA A 128 0.72 -2.14 1.40
CA ALA A 128 -0.38 -1.33 0.92
C ALA A 128 -1.72 -2.10 1.02
N ILE A 129 -2.80 -1.38 1.31
CA ILE A 129 -4.17 -1.91 1.26
C ILE A 129 -4.89 -1.29 0.07
N GLY A 130 -5.58 -2.12 -0.70
CA GLY A 130 -6.38 -1.68 -1.84
C GLY A 130 -7.87 -1.95 -1.66
N TYR A 131 -8.70 -1.06 -2.18
CA TYR A 131 -10.08 -1.35 -2.54
C TYR A 131 -10.29 -1.03 -4.02
N GLU A 132 -11.14 -1.81 -4.68
CA GLU A 132 -11.59 -1.51 -6.02
C GLU A 132 -12.93 -0.76 -5.91
N THR A 133 -13.05 0.39 -6.55
CA THR A 133 -14.34 1.04 -6.70
C THR A 133 -15.24 0.18 -7.58
N PRO A 134 -16.57 0.38 -7.55
CA PRO A 134 -17.43 -0.32 -8.47
C PRO A 134 -17.21 -0.01 -9.96
N SER A 135 -16.54 1.10 -10.28
CA SER A 135 -16.09 1.43 -11.64
C SER A 135 -14.82 0.68 -12.07
N GLY A 136 -14.17 -0.05 -11.17
CA GLY A 136 -12.92 -0.78 -11.42
C GLY A 136 -11.64 0.00 -11.08
N ASP A 137 -11.75 1.17 -10.44
CA ASP A 137 -10.60 1.99 -10.06
C ASP A 137 -10.00 1.46 -8.76
N LEU A 138 -8.68 1.22 -8.77
CA LEU A 138 -7.96 0.77 -7.57
C LEU A 138 -7.60 1.97 -6.69
N LEU A 139 -8.16 2.03 -5.50
CA LEU A 139 -7.77 2.95 -4.44
C LEU A 139 -6.80 2.26 -3.51
N THR A 140 -5.66 2.89 -3.23
CA THR A 140 -4.63 2.33 -2.35
C THR A 140 -4.37 3.22 -1.14
N LEU A 141 -4.06 2.56 -0.01
CA LEU A 141 -3.62 3.14 1.24
C LEU A 141 -2.21 2.63 1.55
N GLN A 142 -1.30 3.55 1.80
CA GLN A 142 0.11 3.30 2.10
C GLN A 142 0.45 3.77 3.51
N GLY A 143 1.48 3.19 4.14
CA GLY A 143 1.85 3.52 5.51
C GLY A 143 0.70 3.24 6.47
N VAL A 144 0.31 1.97 6.54
CA VAL A 144 -0.94 1.56 7.17
C VAL A 144 -0.76 1.35 8.67
N ALA A 145 -1.71 1.89 9.45
CA ALA A 145 -1.92 1.52 10.84
C ALA A 145 -3.37 1.09 11.07
N ARG A 146 -3.57 0.13 11.97
CA ARG A 146 -4.88 -0.46 12.28
C ARG A 146 -5.20 -0.41 13.76
N TYR A 147 -6.38 0.08 14.08
CA TYR A 147 -6.93 0.08 15.43
C TYR A 147 -7.83 -1.14 15.66
N ARG A 148 -7.58 -1.86 16.76
CA ARG A 148 -8.30 -3.11 17.11
C ARG A 148 -8.40 -4.07 15.93
N HIS A 149 -7.23 -4.50 15.46
CA HIS A 149 -7.06 -5.50 14.42
C HIS A 149 -7.68 -6.86 14.81
N ALA A 150 -8.12 -7.64 13.81
CA ALA A 150 -8.75 -8.95 13.93
C ALA A 150 -9.96 -8.96 14.90
N PHE A 151 -10.74 -7.88 14.95
CA PHE A 151 -11.88 -7.79 15.87
C PHE A 151 -13.05 -8.68 15.46
N CYS A 152 -13.20 -8.96 14.16
CA CYS A 152 -14.32 -9.71 13.61
C CYS A 152 -13.91 -11.18 13.39
N PRO A 153 -14.57 -12.15 14.04
CA PRO A 153 -14.25 -13.56 13.88
C PRO A 153 -14.28 -14.00 12.41
N GLY A 154 -13.24 -14.72 11.97
CA GLY A 154 -13.11 -15.18 10.58
C GLY A 154 -12.64 -14.12 9.59
N SER A 155 -12.26 -12.92 10.07
CA SER A 155 -11.66 -11.86 9.25
C SER A 155 -10.42 -11.32 9.95
N ASP A 156 -9.28 -11.95 9.70
CA ASP A 156 -8.01 -11.59 10.36
C ASP A 156 -7.54 -10.18 9.99
N LEU A 157 -7.92 -9.68 8.81
CA LEU A 157 -7.63 -8.32 8.35
C LEU A 157 -8.66 -7.28 8.82
N SER A 158 -9.67 -7.66 9.61
CA SER A 158 -10.65 -6.72 10.13
C SER A 158 -10.00 -5.71 11.08
N ALA A 159 -10.44 -4.46 11.06
CA ALA A 159 -9.99 -3.45 12.00
C ALA A 159 -11.15 -2.49 12.30
N ARG A 160 -11.23 -1.99 13.54
CA ARG A 160 -12.24 -0.98 13.92
C ARG A 160 -11.89 0.42 13.41
N ALA A 161 -10.62 0.66 13.14
CA ALA A 161 -10.20 1.79 12.32
C ALA A 161 -8.95 1.45 11.54
N MET A 162 -8.75 2.16 10.42
CA MET A 162 -7.53 2.10 9.62
C MET A 162 -7.12 3.50 9.23
N ALA A 163 -5.82 3.72 9.13
CA ALA A 163 -5.23 4.98 8.71
C ALA A 163 -4.09 4.74 7.71
N GLY A 164 -3.86 5.71 6.84
CA GLY A 164 -2.71 5.74 5.95
C GLY A 164 -2.86 6.81 4.87
N PHE A 165 -1.89 6.88 3.97
CA PHE A 165 -1.89 7.86 2.89
C PHE A 165 -2.49 7.31 1.60
N THR A 166 -3.24 8.15 0.92
CA THR A 166 -3.70 7.96 -0.44
C THR A 166 -3.47 9.23 -1.24
N THR A 167 -3.75 9.22 -2.54
CA THR A 167 -3.55 10.37 -3.41
C THR A 167 -4.70 10.55 -4.39
N ILE A 168 -4.93 11.80 -4.80
CA ILE A 168 -5.87 12.16 -5.86
C ILE A 168 -5.21 13.17 -6.80
N ASP A 169 -5.37 12.98 -8.12
CA ASP A 169 -4.73 13.84 -9.11
C ASP A 169 -5.31 15.26 -9.06
N GLU A 170 -4.45 16.26 -9.23
CA GLU A 170 -4.88 17.66 -9.17
C GLU A 170 -5.87 18.03 -10.28
N GLY A 171 -5.81 17.31 -11.40
CA GLY A 171 -6.71 17.50 -12.54
C GLY A 171 -8.13 16.94 -12.33
N GLU A 172 -8.33 16.10 -11.31
CA GLU A 172 -9.64 15.48 -11.02
C GLU A 172 -10.52 16.34 -10.12
N VAL A 173 -9.93 17.30 -9.40
CA VAL A 173 -10.62 18.08 -8.36
C VAL A 173 -10.30 19.58 -8.47
N GLY A 174 -11.28 20.43 -8.15
CA GLY A 174 -11.17 21.88 -8.26
C GLY A 174 -10.38 22.57 -7.15
N GLY A 175 -9.80 21.83 -6.22
CA GLY A 175 -8.99 22.38 -5.13
C GLY A 175 -8.91 21.50 -3.89
N LEU A 176 -8.22 22.00 -2.87
CA LEU A 176 -7.87 21.23 -1.67
C LEU A 176 -9.08 20.68 -0.88
N ALA A 177 -10.14 21.47 -0.74
CA ALA A 177 -11.34 21.01 -0.03
C ALA A 177 -12.06 19.90 -0.80
N GLN A 178 -12.16 20.04 -2.13
CA GLN A 178 -12.76 19.03 -2.98
C GLN A 178 -11.89 17.77 -3.05
N ALA A 179 -10.55 17.88 -2.98
CA ALA A 179 -9.66 16.74 -2.86
C ALA A 179 -9.97 15.89 -1.62
N ALA A 180 -10.18 16.53 -0.46
CA ALA A 180 -10.57 15.83 0.77
C ALA A 180 -11.96 15.19 0.64
N GLU A 181 -12.95 15.95 0.19
CA GLU A 181 -14.33 15.48 0.01
C GLU A 181 -14.42 14.27 -0.93
N GLU A 182 -13.88 14.41 -2.15
CA GLU A 182 -13.88 13.37 -3.17
C GLU A 182 -13.16 12.10 -2.69
N THR A 183 -12.03 12.25 -1.97
CA THR A 183 -11.34 11.09 -1.38
C THR A 183 -12.27 10.34 -0.42
N THR A 184 -13.02 11.03 0.45
CA THR A 184 -13.94 10.34 1.37
C THR A 184 -15.08 9.62 0.63
N ILE A 185 -15.57 10.19 -0.46
CA ILE A 185 -16.66 9.60 -1.26
C ILE A 185 -16.16 8.33 -1.97
N ARG A 186 -15.04 8.41 -2.69
CA ARG A 186 -14.46 7.26 -3.39
C ARG A 186 -14.17 6.09 -2.46
N TRP A 187 -13.62 6.38 -1.28
CA TRP A 187 -13.38 5.35 -0.27
C TRP A 187 -14.65 4.82 0.40
N ALA A 188 -15.69 5.65 0.55
CA ALA A 188 -16.99 5.17 1.01
C ALA A 188 -17.59 4.18 0.00
N GLU A 189 -17.53 4.50 -1.30
CA GLU A 189 -18.05 3.63 -2.36
C GLU A 189 -17.24 2.34 -2.50
N ALA A 190 -15.91 2.44 -2.47
CA ALA A 190 -15.04 1.27 -2.61
C ALA A 190 -15.16 0.31 -1.40
N ALA A 191 -15.31 0.85 -0.19
CA ALA A 191 -15.40 0.02 1.02
C ALA A 191 -16.81 -0.51 1.30
N TYR A 192 -17.87 0.22 0.90
CA TYR A 192 -19.26 -0.09 1.27
C TYR A 192 -20.21 -0.28 0.08
N GLY A 193 -19.69 -0.25 -1.15
CA GLY A 193 -20.44 -0.49 -2.38
C GLY A 193 -21.17 0.76 -2.92
N HIS A 194 -22.11 0.56 -3.84
CA HIS A 194 -22.85 1.65 -4.46
C HIS A 194 -23.87 2.28 -3.51
N GLY A 195 -23.80 3.61 -3.37
CA GLY A 195 -24.84 4.42 -2.72
C GLY A 195 -25.06 4.15 -1.23
N PRO A 196 -24.02 3.96 -0.39
CA PRO A 196 -24.23 3.95 1.04
C PRO A 196 -24.83 5.30 1.46
N LYS A 197 -25.64 5.31 2.52
CA LYS A 197 -26.15 6.59 3.03
C LYS A 197 -24.98 7.36 3.61
N THR A 198 -24.62 8.46 2.97
CA THR A 198 -23.53 9.34 3.38
C THR A 198 -24.03 10.70 3.85
N GLU A 199 -23.30 11.29 4.81
CA GLU A 199 -23.44 12.68 5.22
C GLU A 199 -22.06 13.32 5.24
N ILE A 200 -21.83 14.28 4.36
CA ILE A 200 -20.55 14.98 4.23
C ILE A 200 -20.51 16.14 5.23
N GLY A 201 -19.51 16.11 6.11
CA GLY A 201 -19.25 17.19 7.05
C GLY A 201 -18.59 18.40 6.40
N LYS A 202 -18.64 19.55 7.10
CA LYS A 202 -17.99 20.78 6.63
C LYS A 202 -16.47 20.64 6.64
N ALA A 203 -15.83 21.10 5.57
CA ALA A 203 -14.37 21.23 5.49
C ALA A 203 -13.81 22.15 6.59
N GLY A 204 -12.69 21.76 7.20
CA GLY A 204 -12.01 22.51 8.25
C GLY A 204 -10.48 22.48 8.12
N PRO A 205 -9.76 23.51 8.59
CA PRO A 205 -8.31 23.54 8.53
C PRO A 205 -7.67 22.60 9.55
N VAL A 206 -6.55 21.97 9.18
CA VAL A 206 -5.68 21.21 10.08
C VAL A 206 -4.24 21.73 9.92
N PRO A 207 -3.64 22.34 10.96
CA PRO A 207 -2.24 22.74 10.90
C PRO A 207 -1.36 21.49 10.91
N VAL A 208 -0.45 21.35 9.95
CA VAL A 208 0.50 20.24 9.92
C VAL A 208 1.91 20.74 10.22
N LEU A 209 2.78 19.88 10.75
CA LEU A 209 4.15 20.26 11.11
C LEU A 209 5.02 20.57 9.89
N ASP A 210 4.74 19.99 8.72
CA ASP A 210 5.52 20.22 7.50
C ASP A 210 5.49 21.69 7.04
N GLY A 211 6.54 22.44 7.36
CA GLY A 211 6.75 23.81 6.88
C GLY A 211 5.67 24.83 7.26
N GLY A 212 4.87 24.56 8.30
CA GLY A 212 3.74 25.42 8.68
C GLY A 212 2.57 25.34 7.69
N THR A 213 2.46 24.22 6.98
CA THR A 213 1.39 23.98 6.02
C THR A 213 0.04 23.83 6.73
N THR A 214 -1.03 24.29 6.09
CA THR A 214 -2.41 24.03 6.54
C THR A 214 -3.06 23.08 5.54
N ALA A 215 -3.40 21.90 6.04
CA ALA A 215 -4.21 20.90 5.35
C ALA A 215 -5.70 21.22 5.50
N THR A 216 -6.53 20.53 4.73
CA THR A 216 -8.00 20.58 4.87
C THR A 216 -8.52 19.21 5.23
N ALA A 217 -9.27 19.12 6.34
CA ALA A 217 -10.00 17.93 6.74
C ALA A 217 -11.45 17.99 6.29
N VAL A 218 -11.96 16.87 5.78
CA VAL A 218 -13.38 16.59 5.57
C VAL A 218 -13.69 15.23 6.18
N THR A 219 -14.82 15.10 6.87
CA THR A 219 -15.29 13.82 7.40
C THR A 219 -16.63 13.50 6.76
N THR A 220 -16.73 12.34 6.13
CA THR A 220 -17.99 11.77 5.64
C THR A 220 -18.43 10.66 6.58
N THR A 221 -19.66 10.78 7.08
CA THR A 221 -20.30 9.72 7.87
C THR A 221 -21.00 8.77 6.92
N VAL A 222 -20.70 7.48 7.03
CA VAL A 222 -21.30 6.41 6.24
C VAL A 222 -22.14 5.55 7.17
N VAL A 223 -23.33 5.14 6.74
CA VAL A 223 -24.11 4.08 7.39
C VAL A 223 -23.99 2.81 6.55
N PRO A 224 -23.18 1.82 6.99
CA PRO A 224 -23.05 0.56 6.27
C PRO A 224 -24.36 -0.23 6.24
N ALA A 225 -24.49 -1.13 5.26
CA ALA A 225 -25.58 -2.11 5.26
C ALA A 225 -25.47 -3.03 6.50
N PRO A 226 -26.60 -3.41 7.13
CA PRO A 226 -26.60 -4.14 8.40
C PRO A 226 -26.36 -5.66 8.26
N ASP A 227 -26.04 -6.14 7.06
CA ASP A 227 -25.96 -7.55 6.69
C ASP A 227 -24.57 -8.20 6.94
N GLY A 228 -23.58 -7.40 7.34
CA GLY A 228 -22.26 -7.89 7.72
C GLY A 228 -22.22 -8.63 9.08
N PRO A 229 -21.23 -9.51 9.30
CA PRO A 229 -21.12 -10.30 10.54
C PRO A 229 -20.76 -9.46 11.78
N CYS A 230 -20.10 -8.31 11.59
CA CYS A 230 -19.67 -7.44 12.67
C CYS A 230 -19.92 -5.95 12.34
N PRO A 231 -21.17 -5.53 12.14
CA PRO A 231 -21.47 -4.21 11.63
C PRO A 231 -21.17 -3.14 12.68
N ALA A 232 -20.75 -1.97 12.21
CA ALA A 232 -20.76 -0.75 13.00
C ALA A 232 -22.04 0.06 12.67
N PRO A 233 -22.65 0.76 13.65
CA PRO A 233 -23.79 1.64 13.38
C PRO A 233 -23.49 2.72 12.34
N SER A 234 -22.27 3.25 12.32
CA SER A 234 -21.78 4.16 11.30
C SER A 234 -20.25 4.12 11.23
N VAL A 235 -19.70 4.72 10.19
CA VAL A 235 -18.25 4.86 9.96
C VAL A 235 -17.95 6.32 9.65
N ALA A 236 -16.96 6.88 10.32
CA ALA A 236 -16.42 8.19 9.98
C ALA A 236 -15.20 8.00 9.07
N ILE A 237 -15.30 8.46 7.82
CA ILE A 237 -14.19 8.52 6.87
C ILE A 237 -13.68 9.95 6.87
N THR A 238 -12.50 10.18 7.45
CA THR A 238 -11.88 11.50 7.50
C THR A 238 -10.69 11.55 6.56
N ALA A 239 -10.75 12.47 5.60
CA ALA A 239 -9.64 12.78 4.69
C ALA A 239 -9.00 14.10 5.11
N ILE A 240 -7.69 14.11 5.29
CA ILE A 240 -6.89 15.30 5.59
C ILE A 240 -5.96 15.53 4.40
N ALA A 241 -6.40 16.37 3.48
CA ALA A 241 -5.69 16.66 2.23
C ALA A 241 -4.64 17.76 2.44
N LEU A 242 -3.43 17.51 1.94
CA LEU A 242 -2.31 18.45 1.95
C LEU A 242 -2.30 19.26 0.66
N PRO A 243 -2.02 20.57 0.71
CA PRO A 243 -1.89 21.38 -0.51
C PRO A 243 -0.72 20.88 -1.36
N LEU A 244 -0.82 21.05 -2.69
CA LEU A 244 0.21 20.61 -3.65
C LEU A 244 1.62 21.09 -3.33
N ARG A 245 1.76 22.27 -2.70
CA ARG A 245 3.05 22.80 -2.25
C ARG A 245 3.72 21.98 -1.14
N ALA A 246 2.99 21.12 -0.44
CA ALA A 246 3.54 20.21 0.57
C ALA A 246 4.48 19.18 -0.06
N LEU A 247 4.19 18.74 -1.30
CA LEU A 247 5.06 17.88 -2.09
C LEU A 247 5.11 18.40 -3.54
N PRO A 248 5.94 19.43 -3.82
CA PRO A 248 5.99 20.04 -5.14
C PRO A 248 6.39 19.05 -6.23
N GLY A 249 5.69 19.10 -7.37
CA GLY A 249 5.98 18.27 -8.53
C GLY A 249 5.32 16.88 -8.52
N SER A 250 4.52 16.55 -7.49
CA SER A 250 3.75 15.30 -7.49
C SER A 250 2.59 15.29 -8.49
N GLY A 251 2.02 16.48 -8.81
CA GLY A 251 0.77 16.61 -9.56
C GLY A 251 -0.46 16.07 -8.82
N ARG A 252 -0.31 15.76 -7.52
CA ARG A 252 -1.30 15.02 -6.72
C ARG A 252 -1.46 15.66 -5.35
N TYR A 253 -2.71 15.71 -4.87
CA TYR A 253 -2.97 15.95 -3.46
C TYR A 253 -2.66 14.66 -2.69
N HIS A 254 -1.83 14.78 -1.66
CA HIS A 254 -1.56 13.70 -0.71
C HIS A 254 -2.54 13.81 0.45
N VAL A 255 -3.17 12.69 0.82
CA VAL A 255 -4.29 12.69 1.74
C VAL A 255 -4.04 11.64 2.82
N LEU A 256 -3.96 12.07 4.08
CA LEU A 256 -4.09 11.13 5.20
C LEU A 256 -5.57 10.77 5.32
N LEU A 257 -5.88 9.50 5.12
CA LEU A 257 -7.23 8.97 5.23
C LEU A 257 -7.35 8.12 6.50
N VAL A 258 -8.46 8.30 7.22
CA VAL A 258 -8.81 7.47 8.36
C VAL A 258 -10.26 7.00 8.22
N LEU A 259 -10.47 5.68 8.16
CA LEU A 259 -11.79 5.05 8.23
C LEU A 259 -11.95 4.50 9.65
N ALA A 260 -12.96 4.96 10.39
CA ALA A 260 -13.15 4.55 11.79
C ALA A 260 -14.62 4.25 12.11
N ASP A 261 -14.88 3.04 12.60
CA ASP A 261 -16.18 2.64 13.14
C ASP A 261 -16.60 3.58 14.28
N GLN A 262 -17.87 3.99 14.25
CA GLN A 262 -18.51 4.87 15.23
C GLN A 262 -19.70 4.16 15.88
N GLY A 263 -20.15 4.70 17.02
CA GLY A 263 -21.27 4.11 17.77
C GLY A 263 -20.92 2.79 18.47
N ILE A 264 -19.64 2.46 18.59
CA ILE A 264 -19.15 1.25 19.29
C ILE A 264 -18.34 1.62 20.54
N PRO A 265 -18.23 0.72 21.54
CA PRO A 265 -17.37 0.94 22.70
C PRO A 265 -15.91 1.14 22.28
N GLY A 266 -15.32 2.28 22.64
CA GLY A 266 -13.96 2.65 22.28
C GLY A 266 -13.77 3.05 20.82
N ALA A 267 -14.82 3.55 20.15
CA ALA A 267 -14.68 4.26 18.88
C ALA A 267 -13.64 5.39 18.99
N ILE A 268 -12.84 5.56 17.95
CA ILE A 268 -11.82 6.62 17.90
C ILE A 268 -12.53 7.97 17.77
N ALA A 269 -12.20 8.90 18.67
CA ALA A 269 -12.73 10.25 18.66
C ALA A 269 -12.11 11.09 17.53
N SER A 270 -12.89 11.99 16.93
CA SER A 270 -12.44 12.88 15.86
C SER A 270 -11.20 13.69 16.23
N GLY A 271 -11.10 14.15 17.48
CA GLY A 271 -9.92 14.87 17.97
C GLY A 271 -8.62 14.07 17.90
N VAL A 272 -8.68 12.73 18.03
CA VAL A 272 -7.50 11.85 17.84
C VAL A 272 -7.11 11.82 16.37
N VAL A 273 -8.08 11.71 15.46
CA VAL A 273 -7.85 11.70 14.01
C VAL A 273 -7.23 13.02 13.53
N LEU A 274 -7.76 14.16 13.98
CA LEU A 274 -7.19 15.46 13.66
C LEU A 274 -5.76 15.60 14.19
N LYS A 275 -5.50 15.10 15.41
CA LYS A 275 -4.17 15.08 16.00
C LYS A 275 -3.17 14.19 15.24
N MET A 276 -3.63 13.09 14.63
CA MET A 276 -2.82 12.32 13.67
C MET A 276 -2.45 13.19 12.46
N GLY A 277 -3.41 13.94 11.91
CA GLY A 277 -3.16 14.90 10.83
C GLY A 277 -2.15 15.99 11.20
N GLU A 278 -2.23 16.53 12.42
CA GLU A 278 -1.30 17.55 12.91
C GLU A 278 0.16 17.06 12.93
N SER A 279 0.37 15.75 13.15
CA SER A 279 1.70 15.14 13.19
C SER A 279 2.35 14.91 11.82
N ILE A 280 1.62 15.17 10.72
CA ILE A 280 2.11 14.95 9.36
C ILE A 280 3.38 15.77 9.11
N ARG A 281 4.41 15.10 8.61
CA ARG A 281 5.72 15.65 8.28
C ARG A 281 6.41 14.81 7.21
N ARG A 282 7.47 15.35 6.61
CA ARG A 282 8.42 14.55 5.82
C ARG A 282 9.30 13.70 6.74
N GLU A 283 9.78 12.58 6.21
CA GLU A 283 10.83 11.79 6.86
C GLU A 283 12.13 12.58 7.08
#